data_AF-A0AAU8FDC4-F1
#
_entry.id   AF-A0AAU8FDC4-F1
#
_cell.length_a   1.000
_cell.length_b   1.000
_cell.length_c   1.000
_cell.angle_alpha   90.00
_cell.angle_beta   90.00
_cell.angle_gamma   90.00
#
_symmetry.space_group_name_H-M   'P 1'
#
loop_
_entity.id
_entity.type
_entity.pdbx_description
1 polymer ?
#
loop_
_entity_poly.entity_id
_entity_poly.type
_entity_poly.pdbx_seq_one_letter_code
_entity_poly.pdbx_strand_id
1 'polypeptide(L)'
;MKRTLISCASALFFLAVFNCKRDKPDPECRDASCCNPFFNAYVEYIQDEPASLTGPPYFSNYSFNFSRKFPSRPLREGYVADRSGICEKSLFKIEGFPLTHKSKAGPDSFPYRVSGKLVDWTQEKLADLPILTLYIDKIEKIN
;
A
#
# COMPACT_ATOMS: atom_id res chain seq x y z
N MET A 1 -39.62 -45.53 42.41
CA MET A 1 -39.94 -44.08 42.45
C MET A 1 -39.02 -43.34 41.50
N LYS A 2 -39.57 -42.62 40.53
CA LYS A 2 -38.85 -41.71 39.62
C LYS A 2 -38.39 -40.47 40.39
N ARG A 3 -37.14 -40.04 40.22
CA ARG A 3 -36.69 -38.67 40.52
C ARG A 3 -35.81 -38.18 39.38
N THR A 4 -36.41 -37.28 38.61
CA THR A 4 -35.84 -36.51 37.51
C THR A 4 -34.77 -35.56 38.03
N LEU A 5 -33.56 -35.60 37.47
CA LEU A 5 -32.54 -34.58 37.69
C LEU A 5 -32.59 -33.62 36.50
N ILE A 6 -32.99 -32.37 36.76
CA ILE A 6 -32.97 -31.29 35.78
C ILE A 6 -31.58 -30.64 35.81
N SER A 7 -30.97 -30.65 34.63
CA SER A 7 -30.12 -29.62 33.98
C SER A 7 -29.35 -28.62 34.85
N CYS A 8 -28.05 -28.53 34.58
CA CYS A 8 -27.45 -27.28 34.11
C CYS A 8 -26.13 -27.61 33.40
N ALA A 9 -26.24 -27.92 32.10
CA ALA A 9 -25.13 -27.85 31.16
C ALA A 9 -24.53 -26.45 31.24
N SER A 10 -23.47 -26.32 32.04
CA SER A 10 -22.73 -25.09 32.22
C SER A 10 -21.51 -25.21 31.34
N ALA A 11 -21.70 -24.78 30.10
CA ALA A 11 -20.64 -24.53 29.14
C ALA A 11 -19.62 -23.56 29.76
N LEU A 12 -18.62 -24.11 30.45
CA LEU A 12 -17.34 -23.46 30.64
C LEU A 12 -16.46 -23.81 29.44
N PHE A 13 -16.97 -23.49 28.24
CA PHE A 13 -16.09 -22.99 27.21
C PHE A 13 -15.44 -21.79 27.85
N PHE A 14 -14.13 -21.88 28.10
CA PHE A 14 -13.31 -20.74 28.41
C PHE A 14 -13.40 -19.78 27.22
N LEU A 15 -14.47 -18.98 27.22
CA LEU A 15 -14.53 -17.65 26.65
C LEU A 15 -13.57 -16.79 27.48
N ALA A 16 -12.28 -17.12 27.37
CA ALA A 16 -11.28 -16.09 27.18
C ALA A 16 -11.62 -15.44 25.83
N VAL A 17 -12.74 -14.70 25.82
CA VAL A 17 -12.87 -13.51 25.01
C VAL A 17 -11.73 -12.67 25.53
N PHE A 18 -10.57 -12.84 24.88
CA PHE A 18 -9.63 -11.76 24.76
C PHE A 18 -10.50 -10.57 24.35
N ASN A 19 -10.75 -9.69 25.33
CA ASN A 19 -11.20 -8.34 25.10
C ASN A 19 -10.06 -7.61 24.37
N CYS A 20 -9.64 -8.12 23.21
CA CYS A 20 -9.43 -7.27 22.07
C CYS A 20 -10.79 -6.62 21.82
N LYS A 21 -11.06 -5.53 22.56
CA LYS A 21 -11.52 -4.32 21.89
C LYS A 21 -10.46 -4.07 20.82
N ARG A 22 -10.59 -4.78 19.69
CA ARG A 22 -9.94 -4.42 18.46
C ARG A 22 -10.58 -3.07 18.21
N ASP A 23 -9.89 -2.01 18.58
CA ASP A 23 -10.28 -0.65 18.22
C ASP A 23 -10.77 -0.74 16.79
N LYS A 24 -12.01 -0.30 16.56
CA LYS A 24 -12.56 -0.31 15.20
C LYS A 24 -11.46 0.25 14.31
N PRO A 25 -11.02 -0.48 13.25
CA PRO A 25 -9.95 0.01 12.42
C PRO A 25 -10.34 1.43 12.03
N ASP A 26 -9.49 2.39 12.38
CA ASP A 26 -9.69 3.78 12.03
C ASP A 26 -10.07 3.78 10.53
N PRO A 27 -11.24 4.31 10.14
CA PRO A 27 -11.66 4.29 8.73
C PRO A 27 -10.64 4.96 7.79
N GLU A 28 -9.76 5.81 8.34
CA GLU A 28 -8.61 6.42 7.65
C GLU A 28 -7.38 5.52 7.58
N CYS A 29 -7.31 4.48 8.42
CA CYS A 29 -6.22 3.52 8.47
C CYS A 29 -6.44 2.31 7.56
N ARG A 30 -6.28 2.51 6.24
CA ARG A 30 -6.41 1.45 5.23
C ARG A 30 -5.08 0.84 4.78
N ASP A 31 -3.96 1.22 5.38
CA ASP A 31 -2.63 0.78 4.98
C ASP A 31 -1.65 0.58 6.15
N ALA A 32 -0.43 0.11 5.85
CA ALA A 32 0.52 -0.26 6.89
C ALA A 32 1.10 0.94 7.66
N SER A 33 0.90 2.18 7.20
CA SER A 33 1.49 3.35 7.87
C SER A 33 0.92 3.58 9.26
N CYS A 34 -0.27 3.06 9.57
CA CYS A 34 -0.89 3.17 10.89
C CYS A 34 -0.81 1.89 11.72
N CYS A 35 -0.40 0.75 11.12
CA CYS A 35 0.13 -0.37 11.89
C CYS A 35 1.55 -0.07 12.42
N ASN A 36 2.33 0.70 11.66
CA ASN A 36 3.74 0.94 11.90
C ASN A 36 4.10 2.43 11.70
N PRO A 37 3.52 3.37 12.49
CA PRO A 37 3.70 4.81 12.29
C PRO A 37 5.15 5.27 12.43
N PHE A 38 5.92 4.63 13.30
CA PHE A 38 7.34 4.95 13.53
C PHE A 38 8.29 4.48 12.43
N PHE A 39 7.80 3.70 11.46
CA PHE A 39 8.61 3.13 10.40
C PHE A 39 8.56 3.92 9.09
N ASN A 40 7.92 5.08 9.06
CA ASN A 40 7.77 5.87 7.84
C ASN A 40 8.64 7.14 7.95
N ALA A 41 9.69 7.21 7.13
CA ALA A 41 10.55 8.39 7.02
C ALA A 41 9.82 9.52 6.29
N TYR A 42 8.89 9.13 5.43
CA TYR A 42 8.14 10.02 4.58
C TYR A 42 6.77 9.45 4.25
N VAL A 43 5.77 10.32 4.20
CA VAL A 43 4.42 10.02 3.71
C VAL A 43 3.99 11.20 2.83
N GLU A 44 3.63 10.92 1.57
CA GLU A 44 3.01 11.89 0.66
C GLU A 44 1.76 11.31 0.03
N TYR A 45 0.68 12.08 0.11
CA TYR A 45 -0.55 11.79 -0.61
C TYR A 45 -0.43 12.34 -2.02
N ILE A 46 -0.79 11.50 -2.99
CA ILE A 46 -0.81 11.85 -4.41
C ILE A 46 -2.25 11.83 -4.91
N GLN A 47 -2.59 12.79 -5.76
CA GLN A 47 -3.93 12.94 -6.32
C GLN A 47 -3.83 13.04 -7.84
N ASP A 48 -4.47 12.10 -8.51
CA ASP A 48 -4.59 12.01 -9.97
C ASP A 48 -3.25 12.26 -10.69
N GLU A 49 -2.18 11.66 -10.19
CA GLU A 49 -0.85 11.82 -10.77
C GLU A 49 -0.74 11.02 -12.07
N PRO A 50 -0.21 11.61 -13.16
CA PRO A 50 0.07 10.89 -14.39
C PRO A 50 1.06 9.77 -14.11
N ALA A 51 0.69 8.55 -14.50
CA ALA A 51 1.49 7.36 -14.25
C ALA A 51 1.48 6.40 -15.44
N SER A 52 2.55 5.60 -15.52
CA SER A 52 2.69 4.46 -16.41
C SER A 52 2.89 3.21 -15.57
N LEU A 53 2.25 2.10 -15.96
CA LEU A 53 2.32 0.85 -15.23
C LEU A 53 3.37 -0.06 -15.86
N THR A 54 4.23 -0.64 -15.04
CA THR A 54 5.16 -1.69 -15.46
C THR A 54 5.15 -2.86 -14.51
N GLY A 55 5.73 -3.98 -14.94
CA GLY A 55 5.75 -5.24 -14.22
C GLY A 55 6.36 -6.37 -15.06
N PRO A 56 6.16 -7.62 -14.66
CA PRO A 56 6.64 -8.77 -15.41
C PRO A 56 6.06 -8.82 -16.84
N PRO A 57 6.84 -9.24 -17.86
CA PRO A 57 8.21 -9.76 -17.78
C PRO A 57 9.31 -8.68 -17.80
N TYR A 58 8.96 -7.40 -17.96
CA TYR A 58 9.94 -6.32 -18.14
C TYR A 58 10.69 -5.96 -16.85
N PHE A 59 10.01 -6.08 -15.71
CA PHE A 59 10.56 -5.92 -14.37
C PHE A 59 10.06 -7.02 -13.44
N SER A 60 10.84 -7.36 -12.40
CA SER A 60 10.45 -8.40 -11.44
C SER A 60 9.19 -8.05 -10.64
N ASN A 61 8.96 -6.76 -10.38
CA ASN A 61 7.88 -6.27 -9.54
C ASN A 61 6.99 -5.28 -10.31
N TYR A 62 5.71 -5.23 -9.95
CA TYR A 62 4.81 -4.19 -10.41
C TYR A 62 5.18 -2.84 -9.80
N SER A 63 5.18 -1.80 -10.63
CA SER A 63 5.51 -0.44 -10.21
C SER A 63 4.84 0.59 -11.13
N PHE A 64 4.62 1.77 -10.58
CA PHE A 64 4.29 2.95 -11.37
C PHE A 64 5.53 3.81 -11.58
N ASN A 65 5.69 4.32 -12.80
CA ASN A 65 6.54 5.47 -13.06
C ASN A 65 5.65 6.69 -13.27
N PHE A 66 5.91 7.76 -12.54
CA PHE A 66 5.18 9.02 -12.57
C PHE A 66 5.87 10.05 -13.45
N SER A 67 5.12 11.06 -13.91
CA SER A 67 5.69 12.16 -14.70
C SER A 67 6.55 13.12 -13.87
N ARG A 68 6.40 13.12 -12.54
CA ARG A 68 7.19 13.93 -11.60
C ARG A 68 7.91 13.05 -10.59
N LYS A 69 8.92 13.63 -9.93
CA LYS A 69 9.67 12.96 -8.87
C LYS A 69 9.09 13.23 -7.48
N PHE A 70 9.36 12.30 -6.58
CA PHE A 70 8.91 12.25 -5.19
C PHE A 70 10.07 11.84 -4.28
N PRO A 71 10.11 12.24 -3.01
CA PRO A 71 9.23 13.19 -2.32
C PRO A 71 9.25 14.60 -2.94
N SER A 72 8.13 15.33 -2.87
CA SER A 72 8.08 16.75 -3.28
C SER A 72 8.91 17.68 -2.38
N ARG A 73 9.13 17.28 -1.13
CA ARG A 73 10.02 17.95 -0.18
C ARG A 73 11.10 16.97 0.30
N PRO A 74 12.19 16.80 -0.47
CA PRO A 74 13.20 15.81 -0.14
C PRO A 74 14.00 16.20 1.10
N LEU A 75 14.40 15.20 1.88
CA LEU A 75 15.24 15.38 3.07
C LEU A 75 16.66 15.86 2.73
N ARG A 76 17.13 15.57 1.51
CA ARG A 76 18.44 15.95 0.98
C ARG A 76 18.40 16.03 -0.55
N GLU A 77 19.33 16.77 -1.15
CA GLU A 77 19.45 16.87 -2.60
C GLU A 77 19.66 15.49 -3.24
N GLY A 78 19.00 15.23 -4.37
CA GLY A 78 19.06 13.93 -5.05
C GLY A 78 18.16 12.84 -4.47
N TYR A 79 17.60 13.02 -3.27
CA TYR A 79 16.68 12.08 -2.63
C TYR A 79 15.28 12.11 -3.24
N VAL A 80 15.19 11.76 -4.52
CA VAL A 80 13.95 11.79 -5.30
C VAL A 80 13.91 10.64 -6.31
N ALA A 81 12.74 10.05 -6.50
CA ALA A 81 12.46 9.02 -7.50
C ALA A 81 11.15 9.33 -8.22
N ASP A 82 11.09 9.02 -9.51
CA ASP A 82 9.86 9.02 -10.32
C ASP A 82 9.18 7.65 -10.33
N ARG A 83 9.75 6.64 -9.67
CA ARG A 83 9.24 5.27 -9.63
C ARG A 83 8.85 4.86 -8.21
N SER A 84 7.71 4.19 -8.08
CA SER A 84 7.29 3.55 -6.84
C SER A 84 6.95 2.08 -7.04
N GLY A 85 7.36 1.23 -6.10
CA GLY A 85 6.81 -0.12 -5.99
C GLY A 85 5.35 -0.07 -5.55
N ILE A 86 4.54 -1.02 -5.99
CA ILE A 86 3.14 -1.13 -5.55
C ILE A 86 3.10 -2.00 -4.28
N CYS A 87 2.41 -1.53 -3.24
CA CYS A 87 2.16 -2.34 -2.06
C CYS A 87 1.38 -3.61 -2.46
N GLU A 88 1.78 -4.76 -1.91
CA GLU A 88 1.11 -6.05 -2.15
C GLU A 88 -0.41 -5.97 -1.96
N LYS A 89 -0.86 -5.29 -0.89
CA LYS A 89 -2.29 -5.08 -0.59
C LYS A 89 -3.03 -4.25 -1.63
N SER A 90 -2.33 -3.53 -2.51
CA SER A 90 -2.91 -2.74 -3.59
C SER A 90 -2.83 -3.44 -4.95
N LEU A 91 -2.21 -4.61 -5.07
CA LEU A 91 -2.04 -5.30 -6.36
C LEU A 91 -3.38 -5.63 -7.05
N PHE A 92 -4.40 -6.00 -6.29
CA PHE A 92 -5.73 -6.27 -6.86
C PHE A 92 -6.34 -5.06 -7.57
N LYS A 93 -5.93 -3.83 -7.22
CA LYS A 93 -6.46 -2.59 -7.82
C LYS A 93 -5.91 -2.33 -9.23
N ILE A 94 -4.83 -3.01 -9.62
CA ILE A 94 -4.27 -2.91 -10.97
C ILE A 94 -4.69 -4.06 -11.88
N GLU A 95 -5.54 -4.99 -11.39
CA GLU A 95 -6.10 -6.03 -12.23
C GLU A 95 -6.93 -5.42 -13.36
N GLY A 96 -6.67 -5.88 -14.59
CA GLY A 96 -7.31 -5.33 -15.80
C GLY A 96 -6.64 -4.09 -16.40
N PHE A 97 -5.65 -3.49 -15.73
CA PHE A 97 -4.86 -2.40 -16.31
C PHE A 97 -3.64 -2.94 -17.07
N PRO A 98 -3.52 -2.70 -18.40
CA PRO A 98 -2.40 -3.21 -19.17
C PRO A 98 -1.08 -2.49 -18.82
N LEU A 99 0.04 -3.20 -18.96
CA LEU A 99 1.36 -2.59 -18.82
C LEU A 99 1.62 -1.60 -19.96
N THR A 100 2.04 -0.39 -19.62
CA THR A 100 2.29 0.71 -20.57
C THR A 100 3.75 1.09 -20.66
N HIS A 101 4.56 0.76 -19.65
CA HIS A 101 6.00 0.92 -19.68
C HIS A 101 6.69 -0.44 -19.87
N LYS A 102 7.23 -0.67 -21.06
CA LYS A 102 7.79 -1.96 -21.52
C LYS A 102 9.29 -1.91 -21.81
N SER A 103 10.02 -1.01 -21.14
CA SER A 103 11.46 -0.80 -21.39
C SER A 103 12.20 -0.43 -20.11
N LYS A 104 13.54 -0.43 -20.13
CA LYS A 104 14.38 0.14 -19.06
C LYS A 104 14.76 1.61 -19.31
N ALA A 105 14.47 2.14 -20.51
CA ALA A 105 14.92 3.46 -20.96
C ALA A 105 13.99 4.60 -20.51
N GLY A 106 12.77 4.28 -20.06
CA GLY A 106 11.78 5.24 -19.60
C GLY A 106 10.39 4.94 -20.17
N PRO A 107 9.31 5.52 -19.60
CA PRO A 107 7.96 5.30 -20.07
C PRO A 107 7.66 6.07 -21.36
N ASP A 108 7.01 5.40 -22.32
CA ASP A 108 6.64 6.02 -23.60
C ASP A 108 5.46 6.99 -23.45
N SER A 109 4.62 6.79 -22.42
CA SER A 109 3.45 7.62 -22.10
C SER A 109 2.99 7.42 -20.66
N PHE A 110 2.15 8.33 -20.16
CA PHE A 110 1.53 8.26 -18.82
C PHE A 110 -0.02 8.19 -18.93
N PRO A 111 -0.59 7.05 -19.38
CA PRO A 111 -2.01 6.94 -19.69
C PRO A 111 -2.89 6.70 -18.46
N TYR A 112 -2.34 6.73 -17.25
CA TYR A 112 -3.10 6.50 -16.01
C TYR A 112 -3.08 7.74 -15.11
N ARG A 113 -4.16 7.94 -14.35
CA ARG A 113 -4.21 8.80 -13.17
C ARG A 113 -4.24 7.92 -11.94
N VAL A 114 -3.29 8.13 -11.04
CA VAL A 114 -3.21 7.34 -9.80
C VAL A 114 -3.29 8.29 -8.61
N SER A 115 -4.20 7.97 -7.69
CA SER A 115 -4.31 8.60 -6.39
C SER A 115 -3.99 7.60 -5.31
N GLY A 116 -3.37 8.05 -4.23
CA GLY A 116 -2.98 7.17 -3.15
C GLY A 116 -1.96 7.79 -2.20
N LYS A 117 -1.20 6.91 -1.56
CA LYS A 117 -0.21 7.29 -0.55
C LYS A 117 1.14 6.66 -0.82
N LEU A 118 2.14 7.49 -1.03
CA LEU A 118 3.55 7.11 -1.13
C LEU A 118 4.16 7.10 0.25
N VAL A 119 4.82 6.01 0.59
CA VAL A 119 5.47 5.79 1.88
C VAL A 119 6.91 5.37 1.66
N ASP A 120 7.82 6.01 2.40
CA ASP A 120 9.23 5.65 2.46
C ASP A 120 9.53 5.05 3.82
N TRP A 121 10.09 3.84 3.85
CA TRP A 121 10.35 3.14 5.11
C TRP A 121 11.68 3.62 5.72
N THR A 122 11.75 3.73 7.05
CA THR A 122 12.95 4.17 7.80
C THR A 122 14.06 3.12 7.93
N GLN A 123 13.91 1.95 7.30
CA GLN A 123 14.91 0.87 7.38
C GLN A 123 16.20 1.21 6.59
N GLU A 124 17.23 0.37 6.78
CA GLU A 124 18.48 0.46 6.02
C GLU A 124 18.20 0.47 4.51
N LYS A 125 18.56 1.57 3.85
CA LYS A 125 18.32 1.80 2.43
C LYS A 125 19.56 2.38 1.76
N LEU A 126 19.62 2.20 0.44
CA LEU A 126 20.67 2.81 -0.36
C LEU A 126 20.67 4.34 -0.18
N ALA A 127 21.86 4.92 -0.11
CA ALA A 127 21.99 6.36 -0.02
C ALA A 127 21.32 7.03 -1.24
N ASP A 128 20.66 8.16 -0.97
CA ASP A 128 20.09 9.09 -1.95
C ASP A 128 18.97 8.53 -2.83
N LEU A 129 18.45 7.33 -2.53
CA LEU A 129 17.35 6.71 -3.27
C LEU A 129 16.14 6.49 -2.36
N PRO A 130 15.03 7.22 -2.56
CA PRO A 130 13.80 6.93 -1.83
C PRO A 130 13.22 5.60 -2.36
N ILE A 131 12.95 4.66 -1.46
CA ILE A 131 12.24 3.42 -1.78
C ILE A 131 10.76 3.66 -1.48
N LEU A 132 10.07 4.24 -2.47
CA LEU A 132 8.67 4.59 -2.31
C LEU A 132 7.78 3.37 -2.57
N THR A 133 6.98 3.04 -1.57
CA THR A 133 5.89 2.06 -1.66
C THR A 133 4.57 2.81 -1.81
N LEU A 134 3.82 2.49 -2.86
CA LEU A 134 2.52 3.09 -3.15
C LEU A 134 1.38 2.23 -2.64
N TYR A 135 0.53 2.81 -1.78
CA TYR A 135 -0.82 2.35 -1.52
C TYR A 135 -1.76 3.06 -2.48
N ILE A 136 -2.47 2.29 -3.31
CA ILE A 136 -3.34 2.85 -4.34
C ILE A 136 -4.71 3.07 -3.72
N ASP A 137 -5.25 4.27 -3.79
CA ASP A 137 -6.66 4.53 -3.49
C ASP A 137 -7.51 4.35 -4.74
N LYS A 138 -7.08 4.97 -5.83
CA LYS A 138 -7.77 5.01 -7.12
C LYS A 138 -6.78 4.93 -8.27
N ILE A 139 -7.13 4.20 -9.31
CA ILE A 139 -6.46 4.23 -10.61
C ILE A 139 -7.51 4.35 -11.72
N GLU A 140 -7.25 5.23 -12.68
CA GLU A 140 -8.13 5.47 -13.83
C GLU A 140 -7.29 5.56 -15.11
N LYS A 141 -7.86 5.09 -16.22
CA LYS A 141 -7.28 5.29 -17.55
C LYS A 141 -7.70 6.65 -18.11
N ILE A 142 -6.74 7.40 -18.62
CA ILE A 142 -6.96 8.64 -19.36
C ILE A 142 -7.06 8.23 -20.83
N ASN A 143 -8.18 8.58 -21.46
CA ASN A 143 -8.38 8.35 -22.89
C ASN A 143 -7.45 9.22 -23.74
#